data_AF-A0A8T0PFP7-F1
#
_entry.id   AF-A0A8T0PFP7-F1
#
_cell.length_a   1.000
_cell.length_b   1.000
_cell.length_c   1.000
_cell.angle_alpha   90.00
_cell.angle_beta   90.00
_cell.angle_gamma   90.00
#
_symmetry.space_group_name_H-M   'P 1'
#
loop_
_entity.id
_entity.type
_entity.pdbx_description
1 polymer ?
#
loop_
_entity_poly.entity_id
_entity_poly.type
_entity_poly.pdbx_seq_one_letter_code
_entity_poly.pdbx_strand_id
1 'polypeptide(L)'
;MQSSASDGSDHCPLLLGLNDVQPAKARFHFEEFWPTLDGFQEAVETAWSSVQATSCPFDTLAKKFQATVRSLQSWSQKKVGHVNSQLELAREILHQLEIAQDNQNLSTMELWLRNKLKPYSLALSSLQRTIARCRSRITWLSEGDANSALFHSFARHRKRKNVISKLLTDDGLLLTKHEEKENNVFSFYNSLLGGSPD
;
A
#
# COMPACT_ATOMS: atom_id res chain seq x y z
N MET A 1 8.34 15.79 -9.01
CA MET A 1 9.62 15.74 -9.74
C MET A 1 9.62 14.52 -10.63
N GLN A 2 9.60 14.73 -11.94
CA GLN A 2 9.68 13.66 -12.94
C GLN A 2 11.08 13.68 -13.54
N SER A 3 11.63 12.50 -13.82
CA SER A 3 12.96 12.28 -14.37
C SER A 3 12.80 11.60 -15.72
N SER A 4 13.29 12.23 -16.78
CA SER A 4 13.36 11.67 -18.13
C SER A 4 14.82 11.42 -18.48
N ALA A 5 15.40 10.35 -17.91
CA ALA A 5 16.73 9.90 -18.31
C ALA A 5 16.66 9.33 -19.74
N SER A 6 17.61 9.72 -20.60
CA SER A 6 17.86 9.03 -21.87
C SER A 6 19.03 8.07 -21.71
N ASP A 7 19.09 7.05 -22.56
CA ASP A 7 19.98 5.87 -22.49
C ASP A 7 21.50 6.16 -22.60
N GLY A 8 21.93 7.42 -22.52
CA GLY A 8 23.34 7.81 -22.65
C GLY A 8 23.75 9.09 -21.92
N SER A 9 22.94 9.59 -20.97
CA SER A 9 23.26 10.81 -20.22
C SER A 9 22.81 10.74 -18.77
N ASP A 10 23.74 10.95 -17.84
CA ASP A 10 23.47 11.12 -16.41
C ASP A 10 22.78 12.47 -16.11
N HIS A 11 22.62 13.33 -17.12
CA HIS A 11 21.80 14.53 -17.01
C HIS A 11 20.32 14.16 -17.10
N CYS A 12 19.69 14.04 -15.93
CA CYS A 12 18.25 13.99 -15.80
C CYS A 12 17.70 15.43 -15.71
N PRO A 13 17.07 15.99 -16.75
CA PRO A 13 16.34 17.25 -16.61
C PRO A 13 15.18 17.04 -15.62
N LEU A 14 15.06 17.96 -14.66
CA LEU A 14 13.96 17.95 -13.70
C LEU A 14 12.74 18.60 -14.34
N LEU A 15 11.70 17.80 -14.60
CA LEU A 15 10.42 18.35 -15.02
C LEU A 15 9.69 18.90 -13.79
N LEU A 16 9.61 20.23 -13.73
CA LEU A 16 8.88 20.99 -12.72
C LEU A 16 7.47 21.29 -13.25
N GLY A 17 6.49 20.49 -12.84
CA GLY A 17 5.07 20.78 -13.05
C GLY A 17 4.52 21.61 -11.89
N LEU A 18 3.91 22.75 -12.19
CA LEU A 18 3.25 23.61 -11.19
C LEU A 18 1.83 23.04 -10.94
N ASN A 19 1.66 22.29 -9.85
CA ASN A 19 0.37 21.76 -9.39
C ASN A 19 -0.36 20.73 -10.29
N ASP A 20 0.30 20.13 -11.29
CA ASP A 20 -0.32 19.10 -12.16
C ASP A 20 -0.61 17.75 -11.47
N VAL A 21 -0.10 17.53 -10.25
CA VAL A 21 -0.26 16.27 -9.51
C VAL A 21 -1.10 16.51 -8.27
N GLN A 22 -2.39 16.23 -8.39
CA GLN A 22 -3.29 16.20 -7.25
C GLN A 22 -2.92 15.03 -6.33
N PRO A 23 -2.94 15.21 -4.99
CA PRO A 23 -2.73 14.11 -4.05
C PRO A 23 -3.87 13.10 -4.21
N ALA A 24 -3.55 11.96 -4.82
CA ALA A 24 -4.51 10.86 -4.96
C ALA A 24 -4.81 10.25 -3.59
N LYS A 25 -6.07 9.81 -3.40
CA LYS A 25 -6.44 9.01 -2.22
C LYS A 25 -5.54 7.78 -2.11
N ALA A 26 -5.20 7.41 -0.87
CA ALA A 26 -4.42 6.21 -0.61
C ALA A 26 -5.10 5.01 -1.24
N ARG A 27 -4.35 4.26 -2.06
CA ARG A 27 -4.86 3.05 -2.70
C ARG A 27 -5.01 1.96 -1.64
N PHE A 28 -6.08 1.20 -1.75
CA PHE A 28 -6.22 -0.04 -1.01
C PHE A 28 -5.14 -1.03 -1.46
N HIS A 29 -4.46 -1.62 -0.50
CA HIS A 29 -3.53 -2.71 -0.70
C HIS A 29 -4.00 -3.89 0.15
N PHE A 30 -4.29 -4.99 -0.52
CA PHE A 30 -4.50 -6.26 0.17
C PHE A 30 -3.15 -6.75 0.69
N GLU A 31 -3.11 -7.12 1.97
CA GLU A 31 -1.91 -7.69 2.56
C GLU A 31 -1.99 -9.22 2.53
N GLU A 32 -0.95 -9.86 2.00
CA GLU A 32 -0.92 -11.31 1.73
C GLU A 32 -1.16 -12.19 2.96
N PHE A 33 -0.85 -11.69 4.15
CA PHE A 33 -1.02 -12.40 5.42
C PHE A 33 -2.44 -12.29 6.01
N TRP A 34 -3.33 -11.46 5.45
CA TRP A 34 -4.68 -11.34 5.99
C TRP A 34 -5.47 -12.65 6.04
N PRO A 35 -5.43 -13.54 5.02
CA PRO A 35 -6.12 -14.82 5.07
C PRO A 35 -5.68 -15.74 6.20
N THR A 36 -4.48 -15.55 6.75
CA THR A 36 -3.96 -16.38 7.85
C THR A 36 -4.40 -15.88 9.23
N LEU A 37 -5.11 -14.75 9.30
CA LEU A 37 -5.58 -14.17 10.55
C LEU A 37 -7.02 -14.55 10.85
N ASP A 38 -7.28 -14.86 12.12
CA ASP A 38 -8.61 -15.20 12.59
C ASP A 38 -9.61 -14.06 12.37
N GLY A 39 -10.78 -14.44 11.83
CA GLY A 39 -11.87 -13.51 11.52
C GLY A 39 -11.75 -12.80 10.16
N PHE A 40 -10.73 -13.11 9.34
CA PHE A 40 -10.64 -12.58 7.97
C PHE A 40 -11.86 -13.01 7.13
N GLN A 41 -12.15 -14.31 7.10
CA GLN A 41 -13.23 -14.86 6.28
C GLN A 41 -14.59 -14.30 6.69
N GLU A 42 -14.85 -14.20 8.00
CA GLU A 42 -16.07 -13.61 8.56
C GLU A 42 -16.24 -12.15 8.16
N ALA A 43 -15.17 -11.35 8.21
CA ALA A 43 -15.18 -9.95 7.81
C ALA A 43 -15.49 -9.76 6.32
N VAL A 44 -14.98 -10.67 5.46
CA VAL A 44 -15.28 -10.70 4.03
C VAL A 44 -16.72 -11.10 3.78
N GLU A 45 -17.18 -12.20 4.36
CA GLU A 45 -18.53 -12.73 4.18
C GLU A 45 -19.60 -11.75 4.63
N THR A 46 -19.41 -11.14 5.80
CA THR A 46 -20.33 -10.12 6.34
C THR A 46 -20.41 -8.91 5.40
N ALA A 47 -19.26 -8.43 4.92
CA ALA A 47 -19.23 -7.29 4.00
C ALA A 47 -19.84 -7.64 2.64
N TRP A 48 -19.57 -8.83 2.12
CA TRP A 48 -20.07 -9.28 0.84
C TRP A 48 -21.60 -9.43 0.86
N SER A 49 -22.13 -9.95 1.96
CA SER A 49 -23.57 -10.16 2.16
C SER A 49 -24.33 -8.87 2.49
N SER A 50 -23.63 -7.81 2.94
CA SER A 50 -24.25 -6.51 3.23
C SER A 50 -24.81 -5.79 1.99
N VAL A 51 -24.34 -6.15 0.79
CA VAL A 51 -24.72 -5.48 -0.46
C VAL A 51 -25.83 -6.25 -1.16
N GLN A 52 -26.98 -5.60 -1.31
CA GLN A 52 -28.13 -6.11 -2.05
C GLN A 52 -27.90 -6.06 -3.57
N ALA A 53 -28.50 -7.01 -4.28
CA ALA A 53 -28.46 -7.04 -5.74
C ALA A 53 -29.18 -5.83 -6.33
N THR A 54 -28.51 -5.15 -7.26
CA THR A 54 -29.06 -4.08 -8.10
C THR A 54 -29.43 -4.67 -9.47
N SER A 55 -30.24 -3.95 -10.26
CA SER A 55 -30.60 -4.34 -11.64
C SER A 55 -29.39 -4.70 -12.51
N CYS A 56 -28.29 -3.93 -12.39
CA CYS A 56 -27.03 -4.24 -13.07
C CYS A 56 -26.14 -5.16 -12.21
N PRO A 57 -25.76 -6.36 -12.72
CA PRO A 57 -24.85 -7.26 -12.02
C PRO A 57 -23.46 -6.67 -11.78
N PHE A 58 -22.94 -5.87 -12.73
CA PHE A 58 -21.64 -5.21 -12.61
C PHE A 58 -21.62 -4.16 -11.50
N ASP A 59 -22.69 -3.37 -11.36
CA ASP A 59 -22.83 -2.40 -10.27
C ASP A 59 -22.89 -3.10 -8.91
N THR A 60 -23.62 -4.22 -8.86
CA THR A 60 -23.71 -5.05 -7.65
C THR A 60 -22.32 -5.55 -7.24
N LEU A 61 -21.56 -6.08 -8.21
CA LEU A 61 -20.21 -6.58 -7.99
C LEU A 61 -19.27 -5.45 -7.54
N ALA A 62 -19.32 -4.28 -8.18
CA ALA A 62 -18.52 -3.12 -7.80
C ALA A 62 -18.82 -2.67 -6.37
N LYS A 63 -20.10 -2.59 -5.98
CA LYS A 63 -20.52 -2.26 -4.62
C LYS A 63 -20.05 -3.31 -3.61
N LYS A 64 -20.12 -4.60 -3.93
CA LYS A 64 -19.60 -5.70 -3.09
C LYS A 64 -18.10 -5.53 -2.83
N PHE A 65 -17.30 -5.31 -3.88
CA PHE A 65 -15.87 -5.05 -3.69
C PHE A 65 -15.59 -3.82 -2.83
N GLN A 66 -16.32 -2.72 -3.03
CA GLN A 66 -16.17 -1.51 -2.21
C GLN A 66 -16.50 -1.76 -0.73
N ALA A 67 -17.58 -2.50 -0.45
CA ALA A 67 -17.96 -2.87 0.91
C ALA A 67 -16.89 -3.75 1.57
N THR A 68 -16.40 -4.77 0.86
CA THR A 68 -15.33 -5.65 1.35
C THR A 68 -14.05 -4.89 1.62
N VAL A 69 -13.63 -3.97 0.74
CA VAL A 69 -12.45 -3.12 0.94
C VAL A 69 -12.57 -2.30 2.23
N ARG A 70 -13.71 -1.64 2.45
CA ARG A 70 -13.94 -0.83 3.65
C ARG A 70 -13.96 -1.68 4.92
N SER A 71 -14.64 -2.83 4.87
CA SER A 71 -14.70 -3.77 5.99
C SER A 71 -13.30 -4.28 6.36
N LEU A 72 -12.53 -4.74 5.36
CA LEU A 72 -11.16 -5.23 5.57
C LEU A 72 -10.23 -4.17 6.12
N GLN A 73 -10.33 -2.92 5.65
CA GLN A 73 -9.54 -1.81 6.20
C GLN A 73 -9.86 -1.56 7.68
N SER A 74 -11.15 -1.56 8.05
CA SER A 74 -11.57 -1.40 9.45
C SER A 74 -11.14 -2.58 10.32
N TRP A 75 -11.34 -3.81 9.83
CA TRP A 75 -10.97 -5.05 10.51
C TRP A 75 -9.45 -5.14 10.71
N SER A 76 -8.65 -4.86 9.67
CA SER A 76 -7.19 -4.90 9.76
C SER A 76 -6.66 -3.86 10.74
N GLN A 77 -7.26 -2.67 10.76
CA GLN A 77 -6.89 -1.63 11.72
C GLN A 77 -7.18 -2.05 13.17
N LYS A 78 -8.29 -2.76 13.41
CA LYS A 78 -8.65 -3.26 14.75
C LYS A 78 -7.80 -4.46 15.18
N LYS A 79 -7.51 -5.40 14.28
CA LYS A 79 -6.80 -6.65 14.58
C LYS A 79 -5.29 -6.49 14.60
N VAL A 80 -4.74 -5.83 13.57
CA VAL A 80 -3.29 -5.71 13.35
C VAL A 80 -2.80 -4.33 13.75
N GLY A 81 -3.60 -3.29 13.56
CA GLY A 81 -3.21 -1.90 13.82
C GLY A 81 -2.03 -1.43 12.95
N HIS A 82 -1.39 -0.34 13.38
CA HIS A 82 -0.21 0.20 12.68
C HIS A 82 1.06 -0.54 13.08
N VAL A 83 1.48 -1.50 12.24
CA VAL A 83 2.69 -2.32 12.45
C VAL A 83 3.92 -1.45 12.73
N ASN A 84 4.11 -0.36 11.99
CA ASN A 84 5.26 0.55 12.18
C ASN A 84 5.22 1.20 13.57
N SER A 85 4.09 1.78 13.96
CA SER A 85 3.95 2.47 15.26
C SER A 85 4.13 1.50 16.42
N GLN A 86 3.61 0.27 16.32
CA GLN A 86 3.83 -0.76 17.33
C GLN A 86 5.30 -1.18 17.43
N LEU A 87 5.99 -1.28 16.29
CA LEU A 87 7.39 -1.63 16.27
C LEU A 87 8.28 -0.51 16.84
N GLU A 88 7.98 0.74 16.53
CA GLU A 88 8.63 1.93 17.10
C GLU A 88 8.44 1.97 18.62
N LEU A 89 7.20 1.81 19.09
CA LEU A 89 6.90 1.77 20.52
C LEU A 89 7.61 0.59 21.22
N ALA A 90 7.61 -0.60 20.61
CA ALA A 90 8.28 -1.77 21.16
C ALA A 90 9.81 -1.56 21.26
N ARG A 91 10.41 -0.91 20.25
CA ARG A 91 11.84 -0.56 20.27
C ARG A 91 12.16 0.47 21.32
N GLU A 92 11.32 1.49 21.47
CA GLU A 92 11.49 2.52 22.48
C GLU A 92 11.44 1.93 23.89
N ILE A 93 10.43 1.11 24.20
CA ILE A 93 10.34 0.46 25.51
C ILE A 93 11.54 -0.46 25.77
N LEU A 94 11.98 -1.24 24.76
CA LEU A 94 13.18 -2.06 24.90
C LEU A 94 14.43 -1.23 25.17
N HIS A 95 14.59 -0.09 24.49
CA HIS A 95 15.71 0.82 24.69
C HIS A 95 15.72 1.41 26.11
N GLN A 96 14.56 1.85 26.61
CA GLN A 96 14.44 2.35 27.98
C GLN A 96 14.77 1.28 29.02
N LEU A 97 14.36 0.02 28.79
CA LEU A 97 14.71 -1.10 29.66
C LEU A 97 16.20 -1.44 29.62
N GLU A 98 16.87 -1.24 28.49
CA GLU A 98 18.33 -1.40 28.39
C GLU A 98 19.06 -0.31 29.19
N ILE A 99 18.65 0.95 29.06
CA ILE A 99 19.20 2.06 29.85
C ILE A 99 18.97 1.84 31.36
N ALA A 100 17.79 1.35 31.74
CA ALA A 100 17.49 1.04 33.14
C ALA A 100 18.39 -0.07 33.67
N GLN A 101 18.64 -1.10 32.86
CA GLN A 101 19.50 -2.23 33.22
C GLN A 101 20.96 -1.82 33.47
N ASP A 102 21.45 -0.79 32.77
CA ASP A 102 22.82 -0.27 32.96
C ASP A 102 22.99 0.44 34.32
N ASN A 103 21.91 1.00 34.87
CA ASN A 103 21.94 1.75 36.13
C ASN A 103 21.52 0.90 37.34
N GLN A 104 20.58 -0.03 37.16
CA GLN A 104 20.00 -0.85 38.24
C GLN A 104 19.58 -2.24 37.71
N ASN A 105 19.41 -3.21 38.61
CA ASN A 105 18.81 -4.48 38.24
C ASN A 105 17.32 -4.28 37.90
N LEU A 106 16.87 -4.83 36.77
CA LEU A 106 15.46 -4.81 36.38
C LEU A 106 14.61 -5.58 37.39
N SER A 107 13.42 -5.04 37.68
CA SER A 107 12.40 -5.74 38.44
C SER A 107 11.90 -6.99 37.70
N THR A 108 11.26 -7.90 38.43
CA THR A 108 10.65 -9.11 37.84
C THR A 108 9.62 -8.78 36.76
N MET A 109 8.86 -7.70 36.93
CA MET A 109 7.86 -7.24 35.97
C MET A 109 8.51 -6.68 34.70
N GLU A 110 9.56 -5.88 34.84
CA GLU A 110 10.32 -5.33 33.70
C GLU A 110 11.03 -6.43 32.91
N LEU A 111 11.59 -7.42 33.61
CA LEU A 111 12.22 -8.57 32.98
C LEU A 111 11.18 -9.41 32.20
N TRP A 112 9.99 -9.61 32.78
CA TRP A 112 8.88 -10.27 32.10
C TRP A 112 8.44 -9.50 30.85
N LEU A 113 8.27 -8.17 30.96
CA LEU A 113 7.90 -7.31 29.84
C LEU A 113 8.94 -7.39 28.73
N ARG A 114 10.23 -7.26 29.06
CA ARG A 114 11.34 -7.40 28.11
C ARG A 114 11.30 -8.74 27.38
N ASN A 115 11.11 -9.83 28.12
CA ASN A 115 11.08 -11.19 27.57
C ASN A 115 9.88 -11.43 26.66
N LYS A 116 8.75 -10.74 26.89
CA LYS A 116 7.59 -10.76 25.97
C LYS A 116 7.78 -9.83 24.78
N LEU A 117 8.38 -8.68 24.98
CA LEU A 117 8.48 -7.64 23.96
C LEU A 117 9.56 -7.92 22.91
N LYS A 118 10.65 -8.61 23.27
CA LYS A 118 11.70 -9.06 22.34
C LYS A 118 11.17 -9.95 21.20
N PRO A 119 10.49 -11.08 21.46
CA PRO A 119 9.94 -11.89 20.37
C PRO A 119 8.82 -11.16 19.61
N TYR A 120 8.06 -10.30 20.29
CA TYR A 120 7.03 -9.49 19.65
C TYR A 120 7.61 -8.48 18.64
N SER A 121 8.67 -7.76 19.00
CA SER A 121 9.34 -6.80 18.10
C SER A 121 10.00 -7.50 16.91
N LEU A 122 10.50 -8.73 17.11
CA LEU A 122 11.01 -9.56 16.02
C LEU A 122 9.89 -9.97 15.06
N ALA A 123 8.74 -10.40 15.57
CA ALA A 123 7.57 -10.74 14.76
C ALA A 123 7.07 -9.52 13.95
N LEU A 124 6.95 -8.35 14.59
CA LEU A 124 6.58 -7.10 13.91
C LEU A 124 7.59 -6.70 12.82
N SER A 125 8.89 -6.85 13.09
CA SER A 125 9.94 -6.57 12.10
C SER A 125 9.85 -7.53 10.90
N SER A 126 9.56 -8.81 11.15
CA SER A 126 9.33 -9.80 10.09
C SER A 126 8.10 -9.47 9.25
N LEU A 127 7.00 -9.06 9.90
CA LEU A 127 5.78 -8.64 9.24
C LEU A 127 6.01 -7.40 8.36
N GLN A 128 6.69 -6.38 8.88
CA GLN A 128 7.04 -5.18 8.14
C GLN A 128 7.86 -5.51 6.88
N ARG A 129 8.82 -6.44 6.99
CA ARG A 129 9.62 -6.91 5.84
C ARG A 129 8.75 -7.60 4.80
N THR A 130 7.85 -8.48 5.22
CA THR A 130 6.91 -9.17 4.34
C THR A 130 6.06 -8.17 3.57
N ILE A 131 5.48 -7.18 4.26
CA ILE A 131 4.69 -6.10 3.64
C ILE A 131 5.54 -5.33 2.61
N ALA A 132 6.78 -4.97 2.95
CA ALA A 132 7.67 -4.26 2.04
C ALA A 132 7.99 -5.08 0.77
N ARG A 133 8.27 -6.38 0.93
CA ARG A 133 8.49 -7.32 -0.18
C ARG A 133 7.27 -7.39 -1.10
N CYS A 134 6.07 -7.65 -0.56
CA CYS A 134 4.83 -7.72 -1.34
C CYS A 134 4.60 -6.42 -2.15
N ARG A 135 4.85 -5.26 -1.54
CA ARG A 135 4.71 -3.95 -2.20
C ARG A 135 5.74 -3.69 -3.29
N SER A 136 6.95 -4.22 -3.15
CA SER A 136 8.02 -4.10 -4.15
C SER A 136 7.76 -4.94 -5.41
N ARG A 137 7.02 -6.06 -5.28
CA ARG A 137 6.83 -7.09 -6.32
C ARG A 137 8.13 -7.68 -6.87
N ILE A 138 9.18 -7.73 -6.05
CA ILE A 138 10.41 -8.44 -6.38
C ILE A 138 10.22 -9.93 -6.09
N THR A 139 10.49 -10.78 -7.07
CA THR A 139 10.31 -12.25 -6.99
C THR A 139 11.62 -13.04 -7.00
N TRP A 140 12.74 -12.42 -7.37
CA TRP A 140 14.04 -13.09 -7.53
C TRP A 140 14.91 -13.06 -6.26
N LEU A 141 14.48 -12.34 -5.22
CA LEU A 141 15.20 -12.27 -3.96
C LEU A 141 14.72 -13.40 -3.04
N SER A 142 15.63 -14.26 -2.60
CA SER A 142 15.31 -15.40 -1.71
C SER A 142 14.90 -14.94 -0.31
N GLU A 143 14.12 -15.78 0.38
CA GLU A 143 13.80 -15.59 1.80
C GLU A 143 15.10 -15.57 2.62
N GLY A 144 15.42 -14.42 3.22
CA GLY A 144 16.64 -14.25 4.02
C GLY A 144 17.29 -12.88 3.87
N ASP A 145 17.06 -12.18 2.74
CA ASP A 145 17.57 -10.82 2.59
C ASP A 145 16.73 -9.83 3.43
N ALA A 146 17.39 -9.19 4.38
CA ALA A 146 16.77 -8.30 5.34
C ALA A 146 16.56 -6.86 4.81
N ASN A 147 16.95 -6.58 3.57
CA ASN A 147 17.04 -5.21 3.06
C ASN A 147 15.68 -4.60 2.65
N SER A 148 14.96 -4.04 3.64
CA SER A 148 13.75 -3.25 3.39
C SER A 148 14.00 -1.98 2.55
N ALA A 149 15.20 -1.40 2.60
CA ALA A 149 15.53 -0.21 1.82
C ALA A 149 15.50 -0.49 0.31
N LEU A 150 15.98 -1.67 -0.11
CA LEU A 150 15.88 -2.14 -1.49
C LEU A 150 14.42 -2.27 -1.92
N PHE A 151 13.58 -2.94 -1.12
CA PHE A 151 12.15 -3.07 -1.40
C PHE A 151 11.45 -1.71 -1.54
N HIS A 152 11.76 -0.77 -0.65
CA HIS A 152 11.23 0.59 -0.72
C HIS A 152 11.72 1.34 -1.97
N SER A 153 12.98 1.19 -2.36
CA SER A 153 13.54 1.79 -3.58
C SER A 153 12.82 1.30 -4.83
N PHE A 154 12.61 -0.03 -4.94
CA PHE A 154 11.87 -0.62 -6.05
C PHE A 154 10.39 -0.19 -6.07
N ALA A 155 9.71 -0.19 -4.92
CA ALA A 155 8.33 0.28 -4.84
C ALA A 155 8.22 1.76 -5.27
N ARG A 156 9.18 2.61 -4.87
CA ARG A 156 9.27 4.01 -5.31
C ARG A 156 9.53 4.13 -6.81
N HIS A 157 10.47 3.35 -7.35
CA HIS A 157 10.75 3.32 -8.79
C HIS A 157 9.51 2.93 -9.60
N ARG A 158 8.84 1.83 -9.21
CA ARG A 158 7.58 1.38 -9.84
C ARG A 158 6.49 2.46 -9.76
N LYS A 159 6.35 3.11 -8.60
CA LYS A 159 5.42 4.22 -8.44
C LYS A 159 5.72 5.33 -9.45
N ARG A 160 6.99 5.73 -9.61
CA ARG A 160 7.41 6.74 -10.60
C ARG A 160 7.13 6.30 -12.04
N LYS A 161 7.51 5.07 -12.40
CA LYS A 161 7.31 4.52 -13.77
C LYS A 161 5.84 4.42 -14.15
N ASN A 162 4.96 4.12 -13.19
CA ASN A 162 3.53 3.96 -13.42
C ASN A 162 2.74 5.29 -13.38
N VAL A 163 3.41 6.43 -13.14
CA VAL A 163 2.74 7.73 -13.27
C VAL A 163 2.61 8.08 -14.74
N ILE A 164 1.37 8.20 -15.22
CA ILE A 164 1.07 8.73 -16.55
C ILE A 164 1.17 10.26 -16.47
N SER A 165 2.34 10.80 -16.84
CA SER A 165 2.61 12.24 -16.80
C SER A 165 1.82 12.99 -17.87
N LYS A 166 1.81 12.46 -19.10
CA LYS A 166 1.16 13.06 -20.27
C LYS A 166 0.50 11.98 -21.14
N LEU A 167 -0.56 12.35 -21.85
CA LEU A 167 -1.16 11.56 -22.93
C LEU A 167 -1.09 12.38 -24.23
N LEU A 168 -0.91 11.70 -25.36
CA LEU A 168 -1.00 12.30 -26.69
C LEU A 168 -2.28 11.77 -27.34
N THR A 169 -3.17 12.65 -27.78
CA THR A 169 -4.38 12.25 -28.50
C THR A 169 -4.08 11.96 -29.97
N ASP A 170 -5.03 11.31 -30.66
CA ASP A 170 -4.94 11.05 -32.10
C ASP A 170 -4.86 12.35 -32.92
N ASP A 171 -5.45 13.43 -32.42
CA ASP A 171 -5.37 14.78 -33.00
C ASP A 171 -4.02 15.50 -32.73
N GLY A 172 -3.07 14.84 -32.06
CA GLY A 172 -1.77 15.38 -31.71
C GLY A 172 -1.77 16.33 -30.50
N LEU A 173 -2.86 16.41 -29.73
CA LEU A 173 -2.94 17.27 -28.54
C LEU A 173 -2.26 16.57 -27.34
N LEU A 174 -1.43 17.33 -26.63
CA LEU A 174 -0.73 16.85 -25.44
C LEU A 174 -1.51 17.19 -24.17
N LEU A 175 -2.05 16.17 -23.50
CA LEU A 175 -2.80 16.31 -22.25
C LEU A 175 -1.89 16.10 -21.06
N THR A 176 -1.77 17.11 -20.19
CA THR A 176 -0.98 17.05 -18.95
C THR A 176 -1.86 17.05 -17.71
N LYS A 177 -3.00 17.77 -17.73
CA LYS A 177 -3.92 17.88 -16.60
C LYS A 177 -4.63 16.57 -16.31
N HIS A 178 -4.93 16.32 -15.03
CA HIS A 178 -5.53 15.07 -14.60
C HIS A 178 -6.93 14.85 -15.20
N GLU A 179 -7.80 15.85 -15.13
CA GLU A 179 -9.19 15.79 -15.62
C GLU A 179 -9.24 15.56 -17.14
N GLU A 180 -8.37 16.23 -17.90
CA GLU A 180 -8.28 16.06 -19.35
C GLU A 180 -7.86 14.62 -19.71
N LYS A 181 -6.89 14.05 -18.99
CA LYS A 181 -6.46 12.66 -19.16
C LYS A 181 -7.57 11.66 -18.79
N GLU A 182 -8.31 11.91 -17.70
CA GLU A 182 -9.43 11.08 -17.27
C GLU A 182 -10.54 11.06 -18.33
N ASN A 183 -10.96 12.23 -18.80
CA ASN A 183 -12.00 12.37 -19.82
C ASN A 183 -11.61 11.69 -21.13
N ASN A 184 -10.36 11.84 -21.57
CA ASN A 184 -9.86 11.19 -22.78
C ASN A 184 -9.85 9.65 -22.68
N VAL A 185 -9.42 9.11 -21.53
CA VAL A 185 -9.46 7.66 -21.29
C VAL A 185 -10.91 7.16 -21.24
N PHE A 186 -11.79 7.89 -20.57
CA PHE A 186 -13.21 7.56 -20.48
C PHE A 186 -13.86 7.54 -21.87
N SER A 187 -13.68 8.61 -22.67
CA SER A 187 -14.28 8.70 -24.01
C SER A 187 -13.76 7.61 -24.95
N PHE A 188 -12.47 7.29 -24.89
CA PHE A 188 -11.87 6.22 -25.67
C PHE A 188 -12.53 4.86 -25.36
N TYR A 189 -12.59 4.47 -24.08
CA TYR A 189 -13.18 3.17 -23.71
C TYR A 189 -14.70 3.14 -23.88
N ASN A 190 -15.40 4.25 -23.67
CA ASN A 190 -16.84 4.34 -23.93
C ASN A 190 -17.15 4.17 -25.42
N SER A 191 -16.33 4.73 -26.31
CA SER A 191 -16.44 4.52 -27.75
C SER A 191 -16.09 3.08 -28.15
N LEU A 192 -15.02 2.53 -27.59
CA LEU A 192 -14.55 1.18 -27.88
C LEU A 192 -15.52 0.08 -27.44
N LEU A 193 -16.08 0.22 -26.23
CA LEU A 193 -16.98 -0.76 -25.63
C LEU A 193 -18.45 -0.54 -26.04
N GLY A 194 -18.77 0.66 -26.53
CA GLY A 194 -20.13 1.07 -26.91
C GLY A 194 -21.02 1.41 -25.70
N GLY A 195 -22.19 1.97 -26.00
CA GLY A 195 -23.26 2.13 -25.01
C GLY A 195 -24.08 0.86 -24.86
N SER A 196 -24.76 0.70 -23.72
CA SER A 196 -25.82 -0.31 -23.60
C SER A 196 -26.85 -0.07 -24.71
N PRO A 197 -27.23 -1.07 -25.51
CA PRO A 197 -28.49 -0.99 -26.21
C PRO A 197 -29.58 -0.92 -25.14
N ASP A 198 -30.38 0.13 -25.15
CA ASP A 198 -31.63 0.18 -24.38
C ASP A 198 -32.58 -0.93 -24.83
#